data_AF-A0A381WMN0-F1
#
_entry.id   AF-A0A381WMN0-F1
#
_cell.length_a   1.000
_cell.length_b   1.000
_cell.length_c   1.000
_cell.angle_alpha   90.00
_cell.angle_beta   90.00
_cell.angle_gamma   90.00
#
_symmetry.space_group_name_H-M   'P 1'
#
loop_
_entity.id
_entity.type
_entity.pdbx_description
1 polymer ?
#
loop_
_entity_poly.entity_id
_entity_poly.type
_entity_poly.pdbx_seq_one_letter_code
_entity_poly.pdbx_strand_id
1 'polypeptide(L)' 'MDGWIQILVSGLTVGAMYAVSTVSLSLVWGALNVLNMGQGAMLAAGGYIAYTAVMSLGLPIPIAI' A
#
# COMPACT_ATOMS: atom_id res chain seq x y z
N MET A 1 -16.90 -23.67 -7.03
CA MET A 1 -16.48 -22.92 -8.24
C MET A 1 -15.93 -21.56 -7.80
N ASP A 2 -15.08 -21.55 -6.76
CA ASP A 2 -14.93 -20.35 -5.90
C ASP A 2 -13.50 -19.80 -5.88
N GLY A 3 -12.50 -20.58 -6.30
CA GLY A 3 -11.09 -20.17 -6.27
C GLY A 3 -10.69 -19.21 -7.40
N TRP A 4 -11.25 -19.38 -8.61
CA TRP A 4 -10.86 -18.57 -9.77
C TRP A 4 -11.24 -17.09 -9.61
N ILE A 5 -12.43 -16.81 -9.06
CA ILE A 5 -12.86 -15.44 -8.81
C ILE A 5 -12.01 -14.80 -7.70
N GLN A 6 -11.62 -15.56 -6.68
CA GLN A 6 -10.75 -15.09 -5.60
C GLN A 6 -9.34 -14.76 -6.11
N ILE A 7 -8.80 -15.59 -7.00
CA ILE A 7 -7.49 -15.34 -7.63
C ILE A 7 -7.55 -14.08 -8.49
N LEU A 8 -8.63 -13.89 -9.27
CA LEU A 8 -8.79 -12.69 -10.09
C LEU A 8 -8.94 -11.42 -9.23
N VAL A 9 -9.77 -11.46 -8.19
CA VAL A 9 -9.97 -10.32 -7.29
C VAL A 9 -8.68 -9.99 -6.53
N SER A 10 -8.00 -10.99 -5.98
CA SER A 10 -6.72 -10.80 -5.27
C SER A 10 -5.64 -10.27 -6.22
N GLY A 11 -5.51 -10.87 -7.40
CA GLY A 11 -4.55 -10.44 -8.42
C GLY A 11 -4.79 -9.01 -8.90
N LEU A 12 -6.06 -8.64 -9.12
CA LEU A 12 -6.43 -7.27 -9.49
C LEU A 12 -6.16 -6.29 -8.35
N THR A 13 -6.45 -6.67 -7.10
CA THR A 13 -6.24 -5.82 -5.92
C THR A 13 -4.77 -5.50 -5.73
N VAL A 14 -3.92 -6.54 -5.73
CA VAL A 14 -2.47 -6.39 -5.60
C VAL A 14 -1.88 -5.66 -6.82
N GLY A 15 -2.34 -5.98 -8.03
CA GLY A 15 -1.94 -5.30 -9.25
C GLY A 15 -2.27 -3.81 -9.26
N ALA A 16 -3.47 -3.44 -8.79
CA ALA A 16 -3.88 -2.04 -8.67
C ALA A 16 -3.04 -1.27 -7.65
N MET A 17 -2.70 -1.87 -6.51
CA MET A 17 -1.83 -1.25 -5.50
C MET A 17 -0.43 -0.93 -6.08
N TYR A 18 0.17 -1.85 -6.83
CA TYR A 18 1.45 -1.61 -7.48
C TYR A 18 1.37 -0.62 -8.64
N ALA A 19 0.28 -0.66 -9.42
CA ALA A 19 0.07 0.27 -10.53
C ALA A 19 -0.03 1.72 -10.03
N VAL A 20 -0.84 1.97 -8.99
CA VAL A 20 -1.00 3.31 -8.39
C VAL A 20 0.33 3.83 -7.83
N SER A 21 1.10 2.96 -7.17
CA SER A 21 2.42 3.31 -6.62
C SER A 21 3.40 3.71 -7.73
N THR A 22 3.39 2.98 -8.85
CA THR A 22 4.26 3.25 -10.00
C THR A 22 3.87 4.53 -10.73
N VAL A 23 2.56 4.76 -10.93
CA VAL A 23 2.03 5.97 -11.58
C VAL A 23 2.36 7.23 -10.77
N SER A 24 2.29 7.15 -9.44
CA SER A 24 2.65 8.28 -8.57
C SER A 24 4.14 8.62 -8.70
N LEU A 25 5.01 7.60 -8.75
CA LEU A 25 6.44 7.80 -8.91
C LEU A 25 6.82 8.37 -10.29
N SER A 26 6.16 7.89 -11.36
CA SER A 26 6.38 8.41 -12.71
C SER A 26 5.87 9.85 -12.87
N LEU A 27 4.77 10.22 -12.22
CA LEU A 27 4.26 11.59 -12.22
C LEU A 27 5.22 12.56 -11.55
N VAL A 28 5.77 12.19 -10.38
CA VAL A 28 6.73 13.04 -9.66
C VAL A 28 8.02 13.19 -10.45
N TRP A 29 8.52 12.10 -11.02
CA TRP A 29 9.71 12.15 -11.86
C TRP A 29 9.49 12.99 -13.13
N GLY A 30 8.31 12.87 -13.76
CA GLY A 30 7.93 13.67 -14.93
C GLY A 30 7.75 15.17 -14.63
N ALA A 31 7.32 15.53 -13.42
CA ALA A 31 7.10 16.93 -13.03
C ALA A 31 8.36 17.63 -12.49
N LEU A 32 9.19 16.91 -11.73
CA LEU A 32 10.32 17.50 -10.98
C LEU A 32 11.70 17.07 -11.52
N ASN A 33 11.76 16.08 -12.42
CA ASN A 33 13.00 15.46 -12.91
C ASN A 33 13.91 14.93 -11.78
N VAL A 34 13.33 14.68 -10.60
CA VAL A 34 14.00 14.18 -9.39
C VAL A 34 13.23 12.96 -8.89
N LEU A 35 13.98 11.93 -8.48
CA LEU A 35 13.42 10.69 -7.95
C LEU A 35 12.99 10.90 -6.48
N ASN A 36 11.69 10.84 -6.20
CA ASN A 36 11.14 11.06 -4.87
C ASN A 36 10.77 9.72 -4.22
N MET A 37 11.47 9.37 -3.14
CA MET A 37 11.24 8.15 -2.34
C MET A 37 10.08 8.28 -1.33
N GLY A 38 9.28 9.32 -1.45
CA GLY A 38 8.14 9.60 -0.56
C GLY A 38 7.14 8.45 -0.53
N GLN A 39 7.01 7.68 -1.60
CA GLN A 39 6.10 6.54 -1.63
C GLN A 39 6.53 5.41 -0.70
N GLY A 40 7.84 5.16 -0.58
CA GLY A 40 8.37 4.24 0.42
C GLY A 40 8.19 4.76 1.85
N ALA A 41 8.34 6.07 2.06
CA ALA A 41 8.12 6.71 3.36
C ALA A 41 6.65 6.68 3.78
N MET A 42 5.70 6.88 2.86
CA MET A 42 4.27 6.78 3.13
C MET A 42 3.86 5.34 3.48
N LEU A 43 4.41 4.35 2.77
CA LEU A 43 4.15 2.93 3.08
C LEU A 43 4.69 2.55 4.46
N ALA A 44 5.92 2.98 4.78
CA ALA A 44 6.52 2.76 6.09
C ALA A 44 5.73 3.46 7.21
N ALA A 45 5.27 4.69 6.99
CA ALA A 45 4.45 5.42 7.95
C ALA A 45 3.13 4.69 8.25
N GLY A 46 2.43 4.18 7.23
CA GLY A 46 1.24 3.36 7.42
C GLY A 46 1.51 2.09 8.25
N GLY A 47 2.62 1.40 7.96
CA GLY A 47 3.04 0.23 8.73
C GLY A 47 3.37 0.53 10.18
N TYR A 48 4.06 1.65 10.46
CA TYR A 48 4.32 2.09 11.84
C TYR A 48 3.05 2.49 12.58
N ILE A 49 2.10 3.16 11.90
CA ILE A 49 0.79 3.50 12.49
C ILE A 49 0.05 2.21 12.88
N ALA A 50 -0.05 1.25 11.97
CA ALA A 50 -0.68 -0.05 12.25
C ALA A 50 0.03 -0.80 13.39
N TYR A 51 1.37 -0.81 13.38
CA TYR A 51 2.17 -1.41 14.46
C TYR A 51 1.88 -0.75 15.81
N THR A 52 1.86 0.58 15.89
CA THR A 52 1.53 1.30 17.13
C THR A 52 0.07 1.09 17.55
N ALA A 53 -0.87 0.99 16.62
CA ALA A 53 -2.27 0.70 16.91
C ALA A 53 -2.45 -0.70 17.51
N VAL A 54 -1.72 -1.70 17.02
CA VAL A 54 -1.74 -3.06 17.59
C VAL A 54 -0.99 -3.12 18.91
N MET A 55 0.23 -2.59 18.97
CA MET A 55 1.16 -2.77 20.10
C MET A 55 0.84 -1.85 21.29
N SER A 56 0.39 -0.62 21.03
CA SER A 56 0.13 0.39 22.08
C SER A 56 -1.35 0.52 22.44
N LEU A 57 -2.27 0.30 21.49
CA LEU A 57 -3.72 0.37 21.74
C LEU A 57 -4.38 -1.00 21.97
N GLY A 58 -3.67 -2.11 21.73
CA GLY A 58 -4.21 -3.47 21.89
C GLY A 58 -5.35 -3.80 20.93
N LEU A 59 -5.46 -3.06 19.81
CA LEU A 59 -6.54 -3.22 18.85
C LEU A 59 -6.42 -4.56 18.10
N PRO A 60 -7.55 -5.26 17.86
CA PRO A 60 -7.57 -6.43 16.99
C PRO A 60 -7.02 -6.10 15.60
N ILE A 61 -6.22 -7.01 15.03
CA ILE A 61 -5.56 -6.89 13.71
C ILE A 61 -6.51 -6.36 12.61
N PRO A 62 -7.79 -6.78 12.52
CA PRO A 62 -8.70 -6.29 11.47
C PRO A 62 -9.08 -4.80 11.57
N ILE A 63 -8.90 -4.16 12.73
CA ILE A 63 -9.26 -2.74 12.96
C ILE A 63 -8.01 -1.84 12.88
N ALA A 64 -6.82 -2.43 13.00
CA ALA A 64 -5.56 -1.71 13.04
C ALA A 64 -4.90 -1.51 11.66
N ILE A 65 -5.41 -2.15 10.60
CA ILE A 65 -4.95 -2.11 9.20
C ILE A 65 -6.08 -1.58 8.33
#